data_AF-E1YHB8-F1
#
_entry.id   AF-E1YHB8-F1
#
_cell.length_a   1.000
_cell.length_b   1.000
_cell.length_c   1.000
_cell.angle_alpha   90.00
_cell.angle_beta   90.00
_cell.angle_gamma   90.00
#
_symmetry.space_group_name_H-M   'P 1'
#
loop_
_entity.id
_entity.type
_entity.pdbx_description
1 polymer ?
#
loop_
_entity_poly.entity_id
_entity_poly.type
_entity_poly.pdbx_seq_one_letter_code
_entity_poly.pdbx_strand_id
1 'polypeptide(L)'
;MKIGKSEVEAFFGLEFSESGILKKILVSIESFFMRRFDHVSTISNSMLERIHKLGVSPNNTSLFPNWVNVELFSFEKNENDLRRKWDIKNDKKIVLLMLFYMNLRLMQKTL
;
A
#
# COMPACT_ATOMS: atom_id res chain seq x y z
N MET A 1 2.46 13.35 -9.47
CA MET A 1 2.17 11.89 -9.47
C MET A 1 1.79 11.43 -8.07
N LYS A 2 0.76 10.60 -7.90
CA LYS A 2 0.42 9.99 -6.60
C LYS A 2 1.13 8.63 -6.46
N ILE A 3 1.75 8.38 -5.32
CA ILE A 3 2.59 7.19 -5.12
C ILE A 3 2.09 6.35 -3.95
N GLY A 4 2.11 5.03 -4.18
CA GLY A 4 1.78 3.94 -3.26
C GLY A 4 3.03 3.28 -2.65
N LYS A 5 2.84 2.22 -1.87
CA LYS A 5 3.96 1.42 -1.34
C LYS A 5 4.87 0.97 -2.50
N SER A 6 6.18 1.08 -2.31
CA SER A 6 7.14 0.73 -3.37
C SER A 6 7.23 -0.77 -3.58
N GLU A 7 7.20 -1.16 -4.86
CA GLU A 7 7.40 -2.53 -5.31
C GLU A 7 8.83 -3.01 -5.04
N VAL A 8 9.83 -2.12 -5.13
CA VAL A 8 11.24 -2.45 -4.84
C VAL A 8 11.39 -2.86 -3.37
N GLU A 9 10.81 -2.10 -2.44
CA GLU A 9 10.82 -2.48 -1.02
C GLU A 9 9.97 -3.70 -0.71
N ALA A 10 8.82 -3.85 -1.37
CA ALA A 10 8.00 -5.04 -1.21
C ALA A 10 8.77 -6.29 -1.65
N PHE A 11 9.43 -6.25 -2.81
CA PHE A 11 10.22 -7.35 -3.35
C PHE A 11 11.39 -7.74 -2.43
N PHE A 12 12.20 -6.77 -1.99
CA PHE A 12 13.31 -7.05 -1.08
C PHE A 12 12.89 -7.38 0.36
N GLY A 13 11.73 -6.89 0.80
CA GLY A 13 11.18 -7.20 2.12
C GLY A 13 10.50 -8.58 2.22
N LEU A 14 10.15 -9.18 1.07
CA LEU A 14 9.46 -10.47 1.04
C LEU A 14 10.40 -11.68 1.01
N GLU A 15 11.56 -11.64 0.34
CA GLU A 15 12.37 -12.87 0.21
C GLU A 15 13.85 -12.69 -0.19
N PHE A 16 14.32 -11.50 -0.59
CA PHE A 16 15.69 -11.30 -1.09
C PHE A 16 16.51 -10.36 -0.19
N SER A 17 17.14 -10.88 0.85
CA SER A 17 18.01 -10.07 1.73
C SER A 17 19.46 -9.92 1.24
N GLU A 18 19.92 -10.74 0.28
CA GLU A 18 21.36 -10.95 0.07
C GLU A 18 22.01 -10.15 -1.09
N SER A 19 21.28 -9.64 -2.08
CA SER A 19 21.88 -8.99 -3.26
C SER A 19 21.97 -7.46 -3.15
N GLY A 20 22.86 -6.97 -2.27
CA GLY A 20 23.03 -5.53 -2.02
C GLY A 20 23.32 -4.67 -3.26
N ILE A 21 23.96 -5.23 -4.30
CA ILE A 21 24.22 -4.52 -5.57
C ILE A 21 22.94 -4.36 -6.39
N LEU A 22 22.14 -5.43 -6.55
CA LEU A 22 20.88 -5.38 -7.29
C LEU A 22 19.90 -4.40 -6.63
N LYS A 23 19.86 -4.40 -5.28
CA LYS A 23 19.08 -3.42 -4.52
C LYS A 23 19.50 -1.99 -4.81
N LYS A 24 20.80 -1.70 -4.82
CA LYS A 24 21.31 -0.36 -5.15
C LYS A 24 20.92 0.07 -6.56
N ILE A 25 20.98 -0.84 -7.54
CA ILE A 25 20.57 -0.56 -8.92
C ILE A 25 19.08 -0.22 -8.98
N LEU A 26 18.22 -1.08 -8.41
CA LEU A 26 16.77 -0.85 -8.43
C LEU A 26 16.37 0.43 -7.72
N VAL A 27 16.96 0.72 -6.56
CA VAL A 27 16.73 1.98 -5.84
C VAL A 27 17.24 3.18 -6.64
N SER A 28 18.33 3.05 -7.38
CA SER A 28 18.86 4.14 -8.23
C SER A 28 17.92 4.44 -9.40
N ILE A 29 17.40 3.39 -10.05
CA ILE A 29 16.40 3.52 -11.12
C ILE A 29 15.14 4.18 -10.57
N GLU A 30 14.63 3.70 -9.44
CA GLU A 30 13.47 4.29 -8.79
C GLU A 30 13.69 5.77 -8.45
N SER A 31 14.84 6.09 -7.87
CA SER A 31 15.21 7.47 -7.53
C SER A 31 15.29 8.38 -8.77
N PHE A 32 15.81 7.86 -9.89
CA PHE A 32 15.87 8.59 -11.15
C PHE A 32 14.47 8.97 -11.64
N PHE A 33 13.53 8.01 -11.65
CA PHE A 33 12.16 8.28 -12.05
C PHE A 33 11.47 9.26 -11.10
N MET A 34 11.63 9.08 -9.78
CA MET A 34 10.99 9.95 -8.79
C MET A 34 11.38 11.43 -8.94
N ARG A 35 12.66 11.71 -9.19
CA ARG A 35 13.16 13.08 -9.32
C ARG A 35 12.74 13.78 -10.62
N ARG A 36 12.21 13.03 -11.60
CA ARG A 36 11.81 13.60 -12.90
C ARG A 36 10.42 14.25 -12.86
N PHE A 37 9.64 14.00 -11.81
CA PHE A 37 8.32 14.60 -11.63
C PHE A 37 8.42 15.98 -10.99
N ASP A 38 7.62 16.92 -11.49
CA ASP A 38 7.55 18.29 -10.94
C ASP A 38 6.96 18.30 -9.52
N HIS A 39 6.00 17.39 -9.25
CA HIS A 39 5.38 17.26 -7.93
C HIS A 39 4.97 15.81 -7.64
N VAL A 40 5.22 15.36 -6.40
CA VAL A 40 4.93 14.01 -5.93
C VAL A 40 4.00 14.05 -4.72
N SER A 41 2.87 13.37 -4.79
CA SER A 41 1.95 13.21 -3.66
C SER A 41 1.97 11.78 -3.11
N THR A 42 1.74 11.63 -1.82
CA THR A 42 1.85 10.34 -1.12
C THR A 42 0.78 10.18 -0.05
N ILE A 43 0.44 8.95 0.31
CA ILE A 43 -0.69 8.66 1.20
C ILE A 43 -0.31 8.55 2.68
N SER A 44 0.99 8.50 3.01
CA SER A 44 1.46 8.36 4.40
C SER A 44 2.78 9.10 4.63
N ASN A 45 3.05 9.45 5.89
CA ASN A 45 4.32 10.07 6.30
C ASN A 45 5.51 9.14 6.09
N SER A 46 5.36 7.84 6.36
CA SER A 46 6.42 6.85 6.12
C SER A 46 6.87 6.81 4.65
N MET A 47 5.93 7.00 3.72
CA MET A 47 6.24 7.05 2.30
C MET A 47 6.78 8.42 1.88
N LEU A 48 6.38 9.49 2.56
CA LEU A 48 6.96 10.83 2.36
C LEU A 48 8.45 10.84 2.69
N GLU A 49 8.84 10.33 3.86
CA GLU A 49 10.24 10.18 4.27
C GLU A 49 11.05 9.38 3.24
N ARG A 50 10.43 8.34 2.67
CA ARG A 50 11.05 7.53 1.63
C ARG A 50 11.28 8.31 0.34
N ILE A 51 10.28 9.05 -0.13
CA ILE A 51 10.40 9.90 -1.31
C ILE A 51 11.55 10.91 -1.14
N HIS A 52 11.73 11.45 0.08
CA HIS A 52 12.87 12.31 0.42
C HIS A 52 14.20 11.54 0.36
N LYS A 53 14.25 10.29 0.84
CA LYS A 53 15.44 9.42 0.69
C LYS A 53 15.80 9.10 -0.76
N LEU A 54 14.83 9.12 -1.68
CA LEU A 54 15.05 8.98 -3.13
C LEU A 54 15.54 10.29 -3.80
N GLY A 55 15.64 11.38 -3.03
CA GLY A 55 16.20 12.66 -3.45
C GLY A 55 15.18 13.62 -4.07
N VAL A 56 13.88 13.41 -3.85
CA VAL A 56 12.86 14.40 -4.24
C VAL A 56 12.82 15.51 -3.19
N SER A 57 12.86 16.77 -3.65
CA SER A 57 12.82 17.95 -2.78
C SER A 57 11.54 17.98 -1.94
N PRO A 58 11.60 18.32 -0.63
CA PRO A 58 10.42 18.49 0.21
C PRO A 58 9.39 19.49 -0.36
N ASN A 59 9.87 20.54 -1.04
CA ASN A 59 9.01 21.55 -1.68
C ASN A 59 8.19 20.99 -2.84
N ASN A 60 8.61 19.87 -3.43
CA ASN A 60 7.94 19.19 -4.53
C ASN A 60 7.18 17.95 -4.05
N THR A 61 6.90 17.87 -2.74
CA THR A 61 6.18 16.76 -2.14
C THR A 61 4.95 17.21 -1.37
N SER A 62 3.93 16.35 -1.30
CA SER A 62 2.73 16.62 -0.51
C SER A 62 2.12 15.34 0.05
N LEU A 63 1.55 15.44 1.25
CA LEU A 63 0.74 14.37 1.82
C LEU A 63 -0.69 14.51 1.33
N PHE A 64 -1.19 13.48 0.65
CA PHE A 64 -2.54 13.39 0.14
C PHE A 64 -3.13 12.02 0.51
N PRO A 65 -3.65 11.88 1.75
CA PRO A 65 -4.14 10.61 2.27
C PRO A 65 -5.32 10.10 1.44
N ASN A 66 -5.56 8.79 1.51
CA ASN A 66 -6.76 8.23 0.87
C ASN A 66 -8.01 8.69 1.62
N TRP A 67 -8.90 9.34 0.90
CA TRP A 67 -10.28 9.61 1.26
C TRP A 67 -11.22 8.46 0.87
N VAL A 68 -12.30 8.35 1.63
CA VAL A 68 -13.39 7.39 1.40
C VAL A 68 -14.69 8.17 1.18
N ASN A 69 -15.52 7.74 0.24
CA ASN A 69 -16.85 8.32 0.08
C ASN A 69 -17.76 7.80 1.20
N VAL A 70 -18.14 8.69 2.12
CA VAL A 70 -19.01 8.36 3.26
C VAL A 70 -20.47 8.16 2.85
N GLU A 71 -20.90 8.68 1.71
CA GLU A 71 -22.28 8.52 1.21
C GLU A 71 -22.59 7.07 0.79
N LEU A 72 -21.56 6.28 0.49
CA LEU A 72 -21.69 4.84 0.23
C LEU A 72 -22.00 4.04 1.50
N PHE A 73 -21.77 4.63 2.68
CA PHE A 73 -22.00 3.98 3.96
C PHE A 73 -23.33 4.49 4.53
N SER A 74 -24.41 3.74 4.27
CA SER A 74 -25.65 3.90 5.02
C SER A 74 -25.40 3.39 6.45
N PHE A 75 -25.14 4.28 7.40
CA PHE A 75 -25.10 3.99 8.84
C PHE A 75 -26.50 3.74 9.41
N GLU A 76 -27.39 3.11 8.65
CA GLU A 76 -28.69 2.72 9.18
C GLU A 76 -28.46 1.76 10.34
N LYS A 77 -29.11 2.05 11.47
CA LYS A 77 -29.05 1.32 12.74
C LYS A 77 -29.72 -0.06 12.66
N ASN A 78 -29.43 -0.86 11.63
CA ASN A 78 -29.68 -2.29 11.71
C ASN A 78 -28.54 -2.93 12.49
N GLU A 79 -28.55 -2.62 13.79
CA GLU A 79 -27.75 -3.33 14.78
C GLU A 79 -28.04 -4.82 14.61
N ASN A 80 -27.05 -5.56 14.09
CA ASN A 80 -26.98 -7.02 14.06
C ASN A 80 -27.48 -7.76 12.79
N ASP A 81 -27.72 -7.11 11.66
CA ASP A 81 -28.08 -7.84 10.42
C ASP A 81 -27.00 -8.83 9.97
N LEU A 82 -25.73 -8.43 10.01
CA LEU A 82 -24.62 -9.32 9.68
C LEU A 82 -24.42 -10.42 10.73
N ARG A 83 -24.60 -10.11 12.01
CA ARG A 83 -24.52 -11.11 13.10
C ARG A 83 -25.60 -12.16 12.95
N ARG A 84 -26.85 -11.75 12.68
CA ARG A 84 -27.97 -12.66 12.41
C ARG A 84 -27.74 -13.48 11.15
N LYS A 85 -27.25 -12.86 10.07
CA LYS A 85 -26.93 -13.57 8.82
C LYS A 85 -25.84 -14.63 8.99
N TRP A 86 -24.89 -14.41 9.90
CA TRP A 86 -23.79 -15.33 10.18
C TRP A 86 -23.99 -16.16 11.47
N ASP A 87 -25.18 -16.14 12.05
CA ASP A 87 -25.54 -16.86 13.29
C ASP A 87 -24.58 -16.61 14.47
N ILE A 88 -24.09 -15.37 14.59
CA ILE A 88 -23.17 -14.95 15.66
C ILE A 88 -23.97 -14.33 16.80
N LYS A 89 -23.93 -14.97 17.97
CA LYS A 89 -24.58 -14.46 19.19
C LYS A 89 -23.99 -13.12 19.65
N ASN A 90 -24.82 -12.29 20.30
CA ASN A 90 -24.47 -10.95 20.73
C ASN A 90 -23.41 -10.91 21.86
N ASP A 91 -23.24 -11.99 22.62
CA ASP A 91 -22.24 -12.14 23.69
C ASP A 91 -20.83 -12.44 23.15
N LYS A 92 -20.67 -12.66 21.84
CA LYS A 92 -19.40 -13.00 21.21
C LYS A 92 -18.67 -11.76 20.66
N LYS A 93 -17.38 -11.67 20.99
CA LYS A 93 -16.43 -10.76 20.33
C LYS A 93 -16.16 -11.26 18.91
N ILE A 94 -16.19 -10.35 17.95
CA ILE A 94 -15.86 -10.65 16.54
C ILE A 94 -14.45 -10.16 16.27
N VAL A 95 -13.62 -11.03 15.68
CA VAL A 95 -12.33 -10.67 15.13
C VAL A 95 -12.40 -10.88 13.62
N LEU A 96 -12.21 -9.82 12.86
CA LEU A 96 -12.16 -9.90 11.40
C LEU A 96 -10.72 -10.21 10.98
N LEU A 97 -10.53 -11.38 10.38
CA LEU A 97 -9.29 -11.73 9.68
C LEU A 97 -9.52 -11.63 8.17
N MET A 98 -8.77 -10.77 7.50
CA MET A 98 -8.81 -10.65 6.05
C MET A 98 -7.54 -11.30 5.47
N LEU A 99 -7.72 -12.38 4.71
CA LEU A 99 -6.65 -13.03 3.97
C LEU A 99 -6.61 -12.47 2.54
N PHE A 100 -5.44 -12.03 2.11
CA PHE A 100 -5.23 -11.55 0.76
C PHE A 100 -4.54 -12.65 -0.05
N TYR A 101 -5.23 -13.21 -1.04
CA TYR A 101 -4.64 -14.18 -1.96
C TYR A 101 -4.08 -13.46 -3.18
N MET A 102 -2.75 -13.40 -3.30
CA MET A 102 -2.09 -12.97 -4.53
C MET A 102 -2.13 -14.12 -5.55
N ASN A 103 -2.80 -13.91 -6.69
CA ASN A 103 -2.78 -14.85 -7.81
C ASN A 103 -1.42 -14.76 -8.54
N LEU A 104 -0.49 -15.66 -8.24
CA LEU A 104 0.85 -15.73 -8.85
C LEU A 104 0.88 -16.29 -10.30
N ARG A 105 -0.21 -16.17 -11.06
CA ARG A 105 -0.33 -16.76 -12.41
C ARG A 105 0.51 -16.10 -13.51
N LEU A 106 1.35 -15.11 -13.20
CA LEU A 106 2.16 -14.40 -14.19
C LEU A 106 3.64 -14.84 -14.25
N MET A 107 4.13 -15.73 -13.37
CA MET A 107 5.53 -16.20 -13.41
C MET A 107 5.77 -17.57 -14.05
N GLN A 108 4.74 -18.24 -14.59
CA GLN A 108 4.88 -19.58 -15.20
C GLN A 108 4.65 -19.63 -16.72
N LYS A 109 4.55 -18.50 -17.42
CA LYS A 109 4.31 -18.47 -18.88
C LYS A 109 5.52 -18.09 -19.75
N THR A 110 6.71 -18.01 -19.17
CA THR A 110 7.95 -17.76 -19.90
C THR A 110 9.03 -18.75 -19.47
N LEU A 111 8.82 -20.02 -19.82
CA LEU A 111 9.86 -21.03 -20.03
C LEU A 111 9.46 -21.87 -21.24
#